data_AF-A0A4R5G629-F1
#
_entry.id   AF-A0A4R5G629-F1
#
_cell.length_a   1.000
_cell.length_b   1.000
_cell.length_c   1.000
_cell.angle_alpha   90.00
_cell.angle_beta   90.00
_cell.angle_gamma   90.00
#
_symmetry.space_group_name_H-M   'P 1'
#
loop_
_entity.id
_entity.type
_entity.pdbx_description
1 polymer ?
#
loop_
_entity_poly.entity_id
_entity_poly.type
_entity_poly.pdbx_seq_one_letter_code
_entity_poly.pdbx_strand_id
1 'polypeptide(L)'
;MSRPRNSAGGLITIIIGVILLIALLESLLEVIIPIALIGGIGFGVYYLATKQSRLEKVNTKQRLQDLKDNIRVADRQSKLLDNYLDEKNYTQYVVVARQLLPQIRHIKSEVTDLKAKMDLKIYKRVLKKAESVENDILLQLDKLDISPTTASASKEETDLLKLAPELAHLYNNIQQDHLTILKKIEKADNREELAALHEADMERFHDILDGYFKIKRAPKNYYNAEERLAKAKAAMEKFDLALDETLRKLNESDLKDFDISLRMMADDDTNL
;
A
#
# COMPACT_ATOMS: atom_id res chain seq x y z
N MET A 1 32.12 42.40 94.59
CA MET A 1 31.51 41.05 94.67
C MET A 1 30.67 40.82 93.43
N SER A 2 31.12 39.95 92.55
CA SER A 2 30.52 39.64 91.24
C SER A 2 29.32 38.69 91.40
N ARG A 3 28.18 38.99 90.75
CA ARG A 3 27.06 38.05 90.57
C ARG A 3 26.50 38.17 89.14
N PRO A 4 25.96 37.06 88.59
CA PRO A 4 26.13 36.74 87.18
C PRO A 4 25.01 37.28 86.29
N ARG A 5 25.39 37.52 85.04
CA ARG A 5 24.55 37.87 83.90
C ARG A 5 23.61 36.70 83.58
N ASN A 6 22.32 36.86 83.88
CA ASN A 6 21.26 35.95 83.44
C ASN A 6 21.13 36.01 81.91
N SER A 7 21.90 35.16 81.22
CA SER A 7 21.86 34.97 79.75
C SER A 7 21.03 33.75 79.32
N ALA A 8 20.31 33.12 80.25
CA ALA A 8 19.48 31.94 79.96
C ALA A 8 18.15 32.28 79.27
N GLY A 9 17.57 33.47 79.51
CA GLY A 9 16.27 33.86 78.94
C GLY A 9 16.30 34.22 77.46
N GLY A 10 17.41 34.81 76.98
CA GLY A 10 17.55 35.25 75.59
C GLY A 10 17.85 34.11 74.61
N LEU A 11 18.56 33.05 75.05
CA LEU A 11 18.83 31.89 74.21
C LEU A 11 17.57 31.03 74.02
N ILE A 12 16.74 30.89 75.05
CA ILE A 12 15.50 30.09 74.98
C ILE A 12 14.47 30.76 74.06
N THR A 13 14.33 32.09 74.10
CA THR A 13 13.40 32.82 73.20
C THR A 13 13.85 32.78 71.74
N ILE A 14 15.16 32.82 71.47
CA ILE A 14 15.70 32.66 70.12
C ILE A 14 15.47 31.24 69.62
N ILE A 15 15.68 30.21 70.44
CA ILE A 15 15.46 28.82 70.05
C ILE A 15 13.98 28.54 69.76
N ILE A 16 13.06 29.04 70.60
CA ILE A 16 11.61 28.91 70.37
C ILE A 16 11.18 29.66 69.10
N GLY A 17 11.75 30.84 68.84
CA GLY A 17 11.50 31.61 67.62
C GLY A 17 11.98 30.90 66.35
N VAL A 18 13.14 30.24 66.40
CA VAL A 18 13.69 29.45 65.28
C VAL A 18 12.85 28.19 65.03
N ILE A 19 12.39 27.51 66.08
CA ILE A 19 11.51 26.33 65.95
C ILE A 19 10.15 26.73 65.35
N LEU A 20 9.56 27.86 65.78
CA LEU A 20 8.33 28.38 65.19
C LEU A 20 8.50 28.80 63.72
N LEU A 21 9.66 29.37 63.35
CA LEU A 21 9.97 29.70 61.96
C LEU A 21 10.12 28.46 61.07
N ILE A 22 10.76 27.40 61.58
CA ILE A 22 10.92 26.13 60.85
C ILE A 22 9.55 25.44 60.67
N ALA A 23 8.71 25.40 61.72
CA ALA A 23 7.36 24.84 61.65
C ALA A 23 6.44 25.63 60.67
N LEU A 24 6.59 26.95 60.61
CA LEU A 24 5.86 27.78 59.65
C LEU A 24 6.34 27.53 58.20
N LEU A 25 7.63 27.26 58.01
CA LEU A 25 8.22 26.96 56.70
C LEU A 25 7.80 25.56 56.20
N GLU A 26 7.73 24.57 57.09
CA GLU A 26 7.23 23.22 56.78
C GLU A 26 5.75 23.26 56.37
N SER A 27 4.92 24.02 57.08
CA SER A 27 3.49 24.19 56.74
C SER A 27 3.27 24.91 55.40
N LEU A 28 4.13 25.86 55.04
CA LEU A 28 4.10 26.53 53.73
C LEU A 28 4.50 25.60 52.58
N LEU A 29 5.48 24.70 52.77
CA LEU A 29 5.85 23.71 51.76
C LEU A 29 4.72 22.70 51.49
N GLU A 30 3.98 22.30 52.52
CA GLU A 30 2.88 21.32 52.42
C GLU A 30 1.69 21.82 51.57
N VAL A 31 1.46 23.14 51.51
CA VAL A 31 0.40 23.76 50.69
C VAL A 31 0.88 24.10 49.29
N ILE A 32 2.14 24.52 49.13
CA ILE A 32 2.70 24.95 47.84
C ILE A 32 2.95 23.76 46.89
N ILE A 33 3.41 22.61 47.42
CA ILE A 33 3.70 21.40 46.62
C ILE A 33 2.45 20.85 45.89
N PRO A 34 1.28 20.66 46.52
CA PRO A 34 0.09 20.15 45.82
C PRO A 34 -0.48 21.16 44.81
N ILE A 35 -0.42 22.46 45.07
CA ILE A 35 -0.86 23.50 44.11
C ILE A 35 0.09 23.55 42.90
N ALA A 36 1.40 23.41 43.11
CA ALA A 36 2.39 23.31 42.04
C ALA A 36 2.24 22.02 41.22
N LEU A 37 1.90 20.89 41.86
CA LEU A 37 1.57 19.64 41.17
C LEU A 37 0.29 19.76 40.33
N ILE A 38 -0.79 20.34 40.87
CA ILE A 38 -2.05 20.54 40.13
C ILE A 38 -1.85 21.54 38.97
N GLY A 39 -1.12 22.63 39.19
CA GLY A 39 -0.76 23.59 38.14
C GLY A 39 0.16 22.99 37.07
N GLY A 40 1.13 22.16 37.46
CA GLY A 40 2.04 21.45 36.56
C GLY A 40 1.35 20.37 35.73
N ILE A 41 0.44 19.61 36.32
CA ILE A 41 -0.38 18.61 35.62
C ILE A 41 -1.36 19.30 34.66
N GLY A 42 -2.03 20.38 35.10
CA GLY A 42 -2.95 21.15 34.25
C GLY A 42 -2.26 21.81 33.05
N PHE A 43 -1.09 22.43 33.27
CA PHE A 43 -0.28 23.01 32.21
C PHE A 43 0.31 21.93 31.28
N GLY A 44 0.72 20.78 31.82
CA GLY A 44 1.21 19.64 31.05
C GLY A 44 0.15 19.03 30.13
N VAL A 45 -1.06 18.80 30.65
CA VAL A 45 -2.21 18.31 29.85
C VAL A 45 -2.63 19.33 28.80
N TYR A 46 -2.68 20.63 29.16
CA TYR A 46 -2.97 21.69 28.19
C TYR A 46 -1.90 21.80 27.09
N TYR A 47 -0.61 21.72 27.46
CA TYR A 47 0.50 21.78 26.51
C TYR A 47 0.55 20.54 25.59
N LEU A 48 0.29 19.34 26.12
CA LEU A 48 0.20 18.12 25.32
C LEU A 48 -1.02 18.13 24.40
N ALA A 49 -2.20 18.54 24.88
CA ALA A 49 -3.41 18.62 24.07
C ALA A 49 -3.30 19.70 22.97
N THR A 50 -2.71 20.87 23.28
CA THR A 50 -2.45 21.91 22.28
C THR A 50 -1.34 21.51 21.30
N LYS A 51 -0.31 20.78 21.73
CA LYS A 51 0.71 20.21 20.83
C LYS A 51 0.10 19.14 19.92
N GLN A 52 -0.74 18.25 20.45
CA GLN A 52 -1.43 17.22 19.66
C GLN A 52 -2.41 17.83 18.66
N SER A 53 -3.22 18.82 19.06
CA SER A 53 -4.10 19.55 18.14
C SER A 53 -3.34 20.35 17.08
N ARG A 54 -2.19 20.96 17.44
CA ARG A 54 -1.30 21.64 16.48
C ARG A 54 -0.64 20.65 15.53
N LEU A 55 -0.17 19.50 16.01
CA LEU A 55 0.40 18.43 15.19
C LEU A 55 -0.65 17.84 14.25
N GLU A 56 -1.88 17.60 14.71
CA GLU A 56 -2.99 17.16 13.88
C GLU A 56 -3.40 18.19 12.82
N LYS A 57 -3.39 19.49 13.17
CA LYS A 57 -3.63 20.57 12.20
C LYS A 57 -2.52 20.68 11.17
N VAL A 58 -1.26 20.56 11.59
CA VAL A 58 -0.09 20.56 10.70
C VAL A 58 -0.11 19.32 9.80
N ASN A 59 -0.40 18.14 10.35
CA ASN A 59 -0.51 16.89 9.60
C ASN A 59 -1.70 16.93 8.62
N THR A 60 -2.85 17.44 9.04
CA THR A 60 -3.99 17.67 8.14
C THR A 60 -3.65 18.63 7.00
N LYS A 61 -2.98 19.75 7.31
CA LYS A 61 -2.57 20.73 6.30
C LYS A 61 -1.56 20.13 5.32
N GLN A 62 -0.62 19.34 5.83
CA GLN A 62 0.36 18.60 5.02
C GLN A 62 -0.35 17.59 4.12
N ARG A 63 -1.24 16.74 4.66
CA ARG A 63 -2.03 15.78 3.87
C ARG A 63 -2.90 16.44 2.80
N LEU A 64 -3.51 17.59 3.09
CA LEU A 64 -4.26 18.37 2.09
C LEU A 64 -3.36 18.94 0.99
N GLN A 65 -2.13 19.34 1.33
CA GLN A 65 -1.14 19.80 0.37
C GLN A 65 -0.63 18.64 -0.50
N ASP A 66 -0.26 17.52 0.13
CA ASP A 66 0.18 16.30 -0.56
C ASP A 66 -0.94 15.78 -1.49
N LEU A 67 -2.20 15.78 -1.03
CA LEU A 67 -3.35 15.45 -1.85
C LEU A 67 -3.49 16.38 -3.06
N LYS A 68 -3.32 17.69 -2.87
CA LYS A 68 -3.36 18.66 -3.96
C LYS A 68 -2.25 18.43 -4.98
N ASP A 69 -1.04 18.12 -4.52
CA ASP A 69 0.11 17.85 -5.38
C ASP A 69 -0.06 16.54 -6.14
N ASN A 70 -0.56 15.49 -5.48
CA ASN A 70 -0.92 14.22 -6.10
C ASN A 70 -2.01 14.39 -7.17
N ILE A 71 -3.07 15.17 -6.90
CA ILE A 71 -4.10 15.49 -7.90
C ILE A 71 -3.49 16.23 -9.10
N ARG A 72 -2.54 17.14 -8.89
CA ARG A 72 -1.88 17.88 -9.98
C ARG A 72 -0.97 17.00 -10.82
N VAL A 73 -0.30 16.01 -10.23
CA VAL A 73 0.48 15.00 -10.96
C VAL A 73 -0.46 14.11 -11.76
N ALA A 74 -1.52 13.61 -11.13
CA ALA A 74 -2.52 12.77 -11.76
C ALA A 74 -3.23 13.47 -12.94
N ASP A 75 -3.57 14.76 -12.83
CA ASP A 75 -4.17 15.54 -13.94
C ASP A 75 -3.22 15.68 -15.13
N ARG A 76 -1.92 15.87 -14.86
CA ARG A 76 -0.91 15.92 -15.93
C ARG A 76 -0.74 14.56 -16.60
N GLN A 77 -0.69 13.48 -15.83
CA GLN A 77 -0.59 12.12 -16.37
C GLN A 77 -1.84 11.74 -17.17
N SER A 78 -3.04 12.12 -16.71
CA SER A 78 -4.29 11.94 -17.46
C SER A 78 -4.23 12.63 -18.83
N LYS A 79 -3.72 13.86 -18.91
CA LYS A 79 -3.55 14.55 -20.22
C LYS A 79 -2.52 13.89 -21.12
N LEU A 80 -1.44 13.34 -20.54
CA LEU A 80 -0.45 12.58 -21.31
C LEU A 80 -1.06 11.31 -21.90
N LEU A 81 -1.97 10.65 -21.17
CA LEU A 81 -2.71 9.51 -21.70
C LEU A 81 -3.55 9.88 -22.92
N ASP A 82 -4.27 10.99 -22.87
CA ASP A 82 -5.04 11.50 -24.02
C ASP A 82 -4.13 11.71 -25.24
N ASN A 83 -2.96 12.33 -25.04
CA ASN A 83 -1.99 12.53 -26.12
C ASN A 83 -1.46 11.20 -26.69
N TYR A 84 -1.18 10.20 -25.84
CA TYR A 84 -0.72 8.90 -26.32
C TYR A 84 -1.79 8.13 -27.08
N LEU A 85 -3.07 8.32 -26.75
CA LEU A 85 -4.17 7.79 -27.57
C LEU A 85 -4.23 8.46 -28.94
N ASP A 86 -4.11 9.79 -28.98
CA ASP A 86 -4.12 10.56 -30.24
C ASP A 86 -2.95 10.19 -31.17
N GLU A 87 -1.76 10.00 -30.59
CA GLU A 87 -0.54 9.59 -31.29
C GLU A 87 -0.49 8.08 -31.61
N LYS A 88 -1.51 7.31 -31.19
CA LYS A 88 -1.56 5.84 -31.27
C LYS A 88 -0.35 5.16 -30.60
N ASN A 89 0.24 5.81 -29.61
CA ASN A 89 1.37 5.32 -28.83
C ASN A 89 0.88 4.49 -27.64
N TYR A 90 0.27 3.34 -27.95
CA TYR A 90 -0.34 2.46 -26.95
C TYR A 90 0.65 1.93 -25.92
N THR A 91 1.94 1.82 -26.28
CA THR A 91 2.98 1.42 -25.33
C THR A 91 3.14 2.43 -24.19
N GLN A 92 3.28 3.72 -24.52
CA GLN A 92 3.42 4.77 -23.50
C GLN A 92 2.10 5.01 -22.75
N TYR A 93 0.97 4.82 -23.43
CA TYR A 93 -0.35 4.83 -22.81
C TYR A 93 -0.43 3.81 -21.66
N VAL A 94 -0.07 2.56 -21.92
CA VAL A 94 -0.16 1.46 -20.94
C VAL A 94 0.75 1.70 -19.74
N VAL A 95 1.98 2.14 -19.98
CA VAL A 95 2.97 2.46 -18.93
C VAL A 95 2.39 3.50 -17.96
N VAL A 96 1.88 4.62 -18.50
CA VAL A 96 1.36 5.71 -17.68
C VAL A 96 0.03 5.34 -17.03
N ALA A 97 -0.83 4.60 -17.71
CA ALA A 97 -2.13 4.16 -17.20
C ALA A 97 -1.98 3.35 -15.92
N ARG A 98 -1.04 2.39 -15.90
CA ARG A 98 -0.79 1.54 -14.73
C ARG A 98 -0.10 2.23 -13.58
N GLN A 99 0.67 3.29 -13.85
CA GLN A 99 1.21 4.14 -12.78
C GLN A 99 0.12 5.06 -12.19
N LEU A 100 -0.82 5.51 -13.03
CA LEU A 100 -1.86 6.46 -12.64
C LEU A 100 -3.00 5.78 -11.87
N LEU A 101 -3.39 4.55 -12.20
CA LEU A 101 -4.45 3.81 -11.50
C LEU A 101 -4.25 3.70 -9.97
N PRO A 102 -3.10 3.25 -9.43
CA PRO A 102 -2.89 3.21 -7.99
C PRO A 102 -2.87 4.61 -7.36
N GLN A 103 -2.37 5.63 -8.08
CA GLN A 103 -2.43 7.02 -7.61
C GLN A 103 -3.86 7.53 -7.51
N ILE A 104 -4.72 7.20 -8.48
CA ILE A 104 -6.14 7.55 -8.45
C ILE A 104 -6.84 6.86 -7.28
N ARG A 105 -6.56 5.58 -7.02
CA ARG A 105 -7.09 4.86 -5.85
C ARG A 105 -6.65 5.51 -4.53
N HIS A 106 -5.37 5.87 -4.43
CA HIS A 106 -4.86 6.59 -3.26
C HIS A 106 -5.55 7.96 -3.09
N ILE A 107 -5.72 8.73 -4.17
CA ILE A 107 -6.46 10.00 -4.15
C ILE A 107 -7.91 9.78 -3.69
N LYS A 108 -8.62 8.75 -4.18
CA LYS A 108 -10.00 8.43 -3.75
C LYS A 108 -10.06 8.11 -2.26
N SER A 109 -9.11 7.33 -1.74
CA SER A 109 -9.01 7.02 -0.32
C SER A 109 -8.76 8.28 0.52
N GLU A 110 -7.74 9.07 0.18
CA GLU A 110 -7.38 10.29 0.91
C GLU A 110 -8.49 11.35 0.87
N VAL A 111 -9.19 11.51 -0.27
CA VAL A 111 -10.33 12.44 -0.39
C VAL A 111 -11.49 12.00 0.50
N THR A 112 -11.71 10.69 0.63
CA THR A 112 -12.75 10.11 1.50
C THR A 112 -12.41 10.34 2.97
N ASP A 113 -11.16 10.10 3.36
CA ASP A 113 -10.66 10.31 4.73
C ASP A 113 -10.67 11.78 5.14
N LEU A 114 -10.37 12.68 4.21
CA LEU A 114 -10.33 14.12 4.44
C LEU A 114 -11.69 14.81 4.21
N LYS A 115 -12.76 14.06 3.93
CA LYS A 115 -14.12 14.59 3.68
C LYS A 115 -14.58 15.63 4.71
N ALA A 116 -14.37 15.36 5.99
CA ALA A 116 -14.80 16.26 7.09
C ALA A 116 -13.97 17.56 7.17
N LYS A 117 -12.82 17.62 6.50
CA LYS A 117 -11.85 18.71 6.54
C LYS A 117 -11.73 19.45 5.19
N MET A 118 -12.54 19.06 4.21
CA MET A 118 -12.58 19.61 2.86
C MET A 118 -13.93 20.28 2.59
N ASP A 119 -13.93 21.26 1.68
CA ASP A 119 -15.17 21.81 1.15
C ASP A 119 -15.97 20.72 0.39
N LEU A 120 -17.27 20.64 0.66
CA LEU A 120 -18.13 19.58 0.12
C LEU A 120 -18.19 19.59 -1.42
N LYS A 121 -18.11 20.77 -2.05
CA LYS A 121 -18.11 20.91 -3.51
C LYS A 121 -16.76 20.45 -4.08
N ILE A 122 -15.64 20.76 -3.42
CA ILE A 122 -14.31 20.29 -3.81
C ILE A 122 -14.22 18.77 -3.69
N TYR A 123 -14.66 18.20 -2.56
CA TYR A 123 -14.73 16.75 -2.33
C TYR A 123 -15.47 16.03 -3.47
N LYS A 124 -16.71 16.44 -3.76
CA LYS A 124 -17.54 15.81 -4.81
C LYS A 124 -16.89 15.92 -6.19
N ARG A 125 -16.27 17.06 -6.51
CA ARG A 125 -15.63 17.29 -7.82
C ARG A 125 -14.40 16.41 -8.00
N VAL A 126 -13.54 16.33 -6.99
CA VAL A 126 -12.32 15.50 -7.06
C VAL A 126 -12.69 14.03 -7.15
N LEU A 127 -13.64 13.56 -6.34
CA LEU A 127 -14.10 12.16 -6.39
C LEU A 127 -14.68 11.80 -7.76
N LYS A 128 -15.60 12.63 -8.28
CA LYS A 128 -16.20 12.41 -9.61
C LYS A 128 -15.16 12.41 -10.73
N LYS A 129 -14.17 13.32 -10.68
CA LYS A 129 -13.11 13.37 -11.70
C LYS A 129 -12.18 12.16 -11.59
N ALA A 130 -11.83 11.75 -10.37
CA ALA A 130 -11.03 10.55 -10.12
C ALA A 130 -11.72 9.28 -10.64
N GLU A 131 -13.03 9.12 -10.38
CA GLU A 131 -13.84 8.02 -10.92
C GLU A 131 -13.93 8.04 -12.44
N SER A 132 -14.16 9.22 -13.05
CA SER A 132 -14.16 9.35 -14.50
C SER A 132 -12.83 8.91 -15.12
N VAL A 133 -11.71 9.43 -14.60
CA VAL A 133 -10.38 9.10 -15.13
C VAL A 133 -10.06 7.62 -14.90
N GLU A 134 -10.41 7.04 -13.75
CA GLU A 134 -10.25 5.59 -13.50
C GLU A 134 -11.04 4.76 -14.51
N ASN A 135 -12.32 5.07 -14.71
CA ASN A 135 -13.18 4.34 -15.64
C ASN A 135 -12.71 4.50 -17.10
N ASP A 136 -12.30 5.71 -17.50
CA ASP A 136 -11.77 5.97 -18.84
C ASP A 136 -10.49 5.17 -19.09
N ILE A 137 -9.57 5.14 -18.12
CA ILE A 137 -8.34 4.35 -18.21
C ILE A 137 -8.65 2.86 -18.32
N LEU A 138 -9.52 2.35 -17.45
CA LEU A 138 -9.91 0.94 -17.45
C LEU A 138 -10.57 0.54 -18.77
N LEU A 139 -11.47 1.37 -19.30
CA LEU A 139 -12.15 1.12 -20.57
C LEU A 139 -11.19 1.11 -21.76
N GLN A 140 -10.17 1.96 -21.76
CA GLN A 140 -9.16 1.97 -22.82
C GLN A 140 -8.15 0.84 -22.67
N LEU A 141 -7.79 0.45 -21.45
CA LEU A 141 -6.96 -0.73 -21.21
C LEU A 141 -7.70 -2.02 -21.62
N ASP A 142 -8.99 -2.11 -21.33
CA ASP A 142 -9.87 -3.21 -21.75
C ASP A 142 -9.93 -3.31 -23.28
N LYS A 143 -10.11 -2.18 -23.99
CA LYS A 143 -10.04 -2.14 -25.47
C LYS A 143 -8.69 -2.57 -26.04
N LEU A 144 -7.62 -2.47 -25.26
CA LEU A 144 -6.29 -2.91 -25.66
C LEU A 144 -5.99 -4.35 -25.21
N ASP A 145 -6.95 -5.02 -24.56
CA ASP A 145 -6.80 -6.33 -23.90
C ASP A 145 -5.67 -6.34 -22.86
N ILE A 146 -5.52 -5.25 -22.11
CA ILE A 146 -4.43 -5.02 -21.15
C ILE A 146 -4.92 -4.98 -19.72
N SER A 147 -4.32 -5.83 -18.88
CA SER A 147 -4.63 -5.88 -17.45
C SER A 147 -4.16 -4.60 -16.73
N PRO A 148 -5.02 -3.97 -15.89
CA PRO A 148 -4.67 -2.80 -15.10
C PRO A 148 -3.81 -3.10 -13.85
N THR A 149 -3.58 -4.39 -13.53
CA THR A 149 -3.15 -4.82 -12.19
C THR A 149 -1.65 -5.08 -12.06
N THR A 150 -0.88 -5.12 -13.14
CA THR A 150 0.57 -5.35 -13.08
C THR A 150 1.29 -4.03 -12.73
N ALA A 151 2.05 -4.06 -11.63
CA ALA A 151 2.77 -2.89 -11.13
C ALA A 151 3.96 -2.58 -12.04
N SER A 152 3.93 -1.41 -12.70
CA SER A 152 4.94 -0.92 -13.66
C SER A 152 5.05 -1.77 -14.92
N ALA A 153 4.90 -1.15 -16.09
CA ALA A 153 5.27 -1.80 -17.35
C ALA A 153 6.76 -2.16 -17.28
N SER A 154 7.07 -3.45 -17.18
CA SER A 154 8.46 -3.91 -17.16
C SER A 154 9.10 -3.58 -18.52
N LYS A 155 10.44 -3.65 -18.58
CA LYS A 155 11.13 -3.53 -19.86
C LYS A 155 10.66 -4.61 -20.85
N GLU A 156 10.41 -5.84 -20.37
CA GLU A 156 9.88 -6.91 -21.24
C GLU A 156 8.52 -6.55 -21.81
N GLU A 157 7.64 -5.96 -21.01
CA GLU A 157 6.30 -5.62 -21.47
C GLU A 157 6.28 -4.44 -22.44
N THR A 158 7.17 -3.46 -22.23
CA THR A 158 7.39 -2.38 -23.19
C THR A 158 7.89 -2.92 -24.52
N ASP A 159 8.81 -3.89 -24.48
CA ASP A 159 9.31 -4.58 -25.66
C ASP A 159 8.22 -5.44 -26.31
N LEU A 160 7.37 -6.11 -25.51
CA LEU A 160 6.24 -6.90 -25.98
C LEU A 160 5.27 -6.05 -26.79
N LEU A 161 4.82 -4.93 -26.24
CA LEU A 161 3.85 -4.05 -26.89
C LEU A 161 4.39 -3.45 -28.20
N LYS A 162 5.71 -3.32 -28.35
CA LYS A 162 6.35 -2.81 -29.57
C LYS A 162 6.63 -3.88 -30.61
N LEU A 163 7.12 -5.04 -30.18
CA LEU A 163 7.69 -6.06 -31.07
C LEU A 163 6.74 -7.22 -31.35
N ALA A 164 5.83 -7.49 -30.40
CA ALA A 164 4.94 -8.64 -30.43
C ALA A 164 3.56 -8.32 -29.80
N PRO A 165 2.83 -7.29 -30.28
CA PRO A 165 1.52 -6.95 -29.75
C PRO A 165 0.52 -8.13 -29.85
N GLU A 166 0.73 -9.05 -30.79
CA GLU A 166 -0.05 -10.28 -30.93
C GLU A 166 0.06 -11.24 -29.72
N LEU A 167 1.06 -11.05 -28.86
CA LEU A 167 1.26 -11.82 -27.62
C LEU A 167 0.70 -11.09 -26.38
N ALA A 168 0.15 -9.89 -26.53
CA ALA A 168 -0.27 -9.07 -25.38
C ALA A 168 -1.30 -9.77 -24.51
N HIS A 169 -2.35 -10.32 -25.12
CA HIS A 169 -3.38 -11.08 -24.40
C HIS A 169 -2.79 -12.27 -23.64
N LEU A 170 -2.00 -13.09 -24.33
CA LEU A 170 -1.35 -14.27 -23.75
C LEU A 170 -0.44 -13.90 -22.57
N TYR A 171 0.38 -12.86 -22.73
CA TYR A 171 1.26 -12.38 -21.66
C TYR A 171 0.45 -11.87 -20.46
N ASN A 172 -0.63 -11.13 -20.69
CA ASN A 172 -1.44 -10.59 -19.61
C ASN A 172 -2.12 -11.69 -18.79
N ASN A 173 -2.65 -12.73 -19.45
CA ASN A 173 -3.23 -13.90 -18.77
C ASN A 173 -2.18 -14.56 -17.88
N ILE A 174 -1.03 -14.90 -18.46
CA ILE A 174 0.09 -15.50 -17.73
C ILE A 174 0.51 -14.67 -16.52
N GLN A 175 0.60 -13.34 -16.64
CA GLN A 175 0.95 -12.46 -15.51
C GLN A 175 -0.13 -12.45 -14.42
N GLN A 176 -1.41 -12.45 -14.80
CA GLN A 176 -2.52 -12.51 -13.84
C GLN A 176 -2.54 -13.85 -13.09
N ASP A 177 -2.37 -14.96 -13.81
CA ASP A 177 -2.33 -16.30 -13.24
C ASP A 177 -1.10 -16.46 -12.37
N HIS A 178 0.06 -15.97 -12.80
CA HIS A 178 1.27 -15.94 -11.99
C HIS A 178 1.03 -15.28 -10.63
N LEU A 179 0.43 -14.09 -10.60
CA LEU A 179 0.11 -13.38 -9.35
C LEU A 179 -0.92 -14.12 -8.49
N THR A 180 -1.90 -14.78 -9.13
CA THR A 180 -2.94 -15.52 -8.42
C THR A 180 -2.38 -16.81 -7.81
N ILE A 181 -1.55 -17.53 -8.56
CA ILE A 181 -0.83 -18.72 -8.12
C ILE A 181 0.08 -18.38 -6.95
N LEU A 182 0.87 -17.30 -7.02
CA LEU A 182 1.71 -16.87 -5.90
C LEU A 182 0.92 -16.65 -4.60
N LYS A 183 -0.24 -15.98 -4.69
CA LYS A 183 -1.13 -15.76 -3.52
C LYS A 183 -1.69 -17.05 -2.94
N LYS A 184 -1.91 -18.07 -3.77
CA LYS A 184 -2.39 -19.38 -3.33
C LYS A 184 -1.27 -20.21 -2.73
N ILE A 185 -0.11 -20.21 -3.37
CA ILE A 185 1.10 -20.86 -2.85
C ILE A 185 1.46 -20.30 -1.47
N GLU A 186 1.31 -18.99 -1.24
CA GLU A 186 1.56 -18.38 0.08
C GLU A 186 0.74 -19.02 1.22
N LYS A 187 -0.46 -19.50 0.91
CA LYS A 187 -1.38 -20.12 1.88
C LYS A 187 -1.29 -21.65 1.91
N ALA A 188 -0.52 -22.27 1.02
CA ALA A 188 -0.40 -23.71 0.92
C ALA A 188 0.64 -24.28 1.91
N ASP A 189 0.42 -25.50 2.37
CA ASP A 189 1.32 -26.19 3.29
C ASP A 189 2.72 -26.42 2.70
N ASN A 190 2.81 -26.73 1.39
CA ASN A 190 4.05 -27.00 0.65
C ASN A 190 4.55 -25.77 -0.13
N ARG A 191 4.41 -24.58 0.47
CA ARG A 191 4.74 -23.28 -0.14
C ARG A 191 6.10 -23.22 -0.83
N GLU A 192 7.16 -23.70 -0.17
CA GLU A 192 8.54 -23.56 -0.68
C GLU A 192 8.78 -24.38 -1.96
N GLU A 193 8.27 -25.61 -2.01
CA GLU A 193 8.39 -26.47 -3.19
C GLU A 193 7.55 -25.93 -4.35
N LEU A 194 6.30 -25.54 -4.09
CA LEU A 194 5.43 -24.97 -5.12
C LEU A 194 5.96 -23.65 -5.65
N ALA A 195 6.52 -22.80 -4.79
CA ALA A 195 7.13 -21.54 -5.20
C ALA A 195 8.33 -21.79 -6.12
N ALA A 196 9.24 -22.70 -5.74
CA ALA A 196 10.42 -23.02 -6.54
C ALA A 196 10.05 -23.63 -7.90
N LEU A 197 9.05 -24.52 -7.94
CA LEU A 197 8.55 -25.10 -9.19
C LEU A 197 7.95 -24.01 -10.11
N HIS A 198 7.08 -23.17 -9.55
CA HIS A 198 6.43 -22.09 -10.30
C HIS A 198 7.43 -21.02 -10.79
N GLU A 199 8.45 -20.72 -9.99
CA GLU A 199 9.52 -19.80 -10.37
C GLU A 199 10.34 -20.35 -11.55
N ALA A 200 10.72 -21.63 -11.51
CA ALA A 200 11.42 -22.28 -12.61
C ALA A 200 10.59 -22.32 -13.91
N ASP A 201 9.28 -22.51 -13.78
CA ASP A 201 8.34 -22.48 -14.90
C ASP A 201 8.24 -21.08 -15.52
N MET A 202 8.16 -20.03 -14.69
CA MET A 202 8.18 -18.64 -15.15
C MET A 202 9.51 -18.24 -15.78
N GLU A 203 10.64 -18.72 -15.28
CA GLU A 203 11.96 -18.47 -15.89
C GLU A 203 12.00 -19.01 -17.33
N ARG A 204 11.51 -20.24 -17.54
CA ARG A 204 11.40 -20.83 -18.89
C ARG A 204 10.52 -20.00 -19.82
N PHE A 205 9.42 -19.46 -19.31
CA PHE A 205 8.58 -18.56 -20.08
C PHE A 205 9.33 -17.30 -20.52
N HIS A 206 10.05 -16.66 -19.59
CA HIS A 206 10.85 -15.46 -19.90
C HIS A 206 11.95 -15.74 -20.92
N ASP A 207 12.63 -16.88 -20.83
CA ASP A 207 13.65 -17.29 -21.80
C ASP A 207 13.08 -17.44 -23.22
N ILE A 208 11.90 -18.05 -23.34
CA ILE A 208 11.20 -18.21 -24.63
C ILE A 208 10.79 -16.84 -25.18
N LEU A 209 10.27 -15.96 -24.33
CA LEU A 209 9.83 -14.62 -24.71
C LEU A 209 11.01 -13.72 -25.14
N ASP A 210 12.13 -13.76 -24.43
CA ASP A 210 13.34 -13.02 -24.82
C ASP A 210 13.91 -13.55 -26.15
N GLY A 211 13.92 -14.87 -26.33
CA GLY A 211 14.28 -15.51 -27.60
C GLY A 211 13.37 -15.04 -28.75
N TYR A 212 12.06 -14.93 -28.49
CA TYR A 212 11.07 -14.41 -29.44
C TYR A 212 11.39 -12.96 -29.85
N PHE A 213 11.67 -12.08 -28.88
CA PHE A 213 12.02 -10.69 -29.15
C PHE A 213 13.33 -10.54 -29.93
N LYS A 214 14.35 -11.33 -29.61
CA LYS A 214 15.62 -11.33 -30.35
C LYS A 214 15.40 -11.65 -31.84
N ILE A 215 14.57 -12.66 -32.14
CA ILE A 215 14.26 -13.03 -33.53
C ILE A 215 13.41 -11.94 -34.20
N LYS A 216 12.39 -11.38 -33.54
CA LYS A 216 11.55 -10.30 -34.10
C LYS A 216 12.34 -9.03 -34.42
N ARG A 217 13.34 -8.66 -33.61
CA ARG A 217 14.18 -7.47 -33.85
C ARG A 217 15.01 -7.59 -35.13
N ALA A 218 15.50 -8.79 -35.45
CA ALA A 218 16.39 -8.99 -36.59
C ALA A 218 16.16 -10.35 -37.27
N PRO A 219 14.97 -10.59 -37.89
CA PRO A 219 14.58 -11.93 -38.37
C PRO A 219 15.54 -12.49 -39.42
N LYS A 220 16.13 -11.62 -40.26
CA LYS A 220 17.12 -12.02 -41.28
C LYS A 220 18.41 -12.61 -40.71
N ASN A 221 18.71 -12.36 -39.44
CA ASN A 221 19.93 -12.85 -38.78
C ASN A 221 19.77 -14.27 -38.21
N TYR A 222 18.58 -14.88 -38.34
CA TYR A 222 18.28 -16.18 -37.76
C TYR A 222 17.75 -17.13 -38.84
N TYR A 223 18.28 -18.36 -38.86
CA TYR A 223 17.71 -19.44 -39.67
C TYR A 223 16.32 -19.82 -39.17
N ASN A 224 15.41 -20.09 -40.11
CA ASN A 224 14.02 -20.50 -39.86
C ASN A 224 13.29 -19.59 -38.87
N ALA A 225 13.52 -18.27 -38.96
CA ALA A 225 13.00 -17.30 -38.01
C ALA A 225 11.47 -17.43 -37.81
N GLU A 226 10.70 -17.52 -38.88
CA GLU A 226 9.24 -17.65 -38.83
C GLU A 226 8.78 -18.93 -38.13
N GLU A 227 9.38 -20.07 -38.48
CA GLU A 227 9.08 -21.38 -37.85
C GLU A 227 9.40 -21.35 -36.35
N ARG A 228 10.54 -20.75 -35.98
CA ARG A 228 10.95 -20.61 -34.58
C ARG A 228 10.03 -19.68 -33.80
N LEU A 229 9.57 -18.59 -34.41
CA LEU A 229 8.57 -17.69 -33.80
C LEU A 229 7.23 -18.41 -33.59
N ALA A 230 6.76 -19.18 -34.58
CA ALA A 230 5.55 -19.97 -34.45
C ALA A 230 5.67 -21.02 -33.34
N LYS A 231 6.81 -21.71 -33.27
CA LYS A 231 7.09 -22.70 -32.21
C LYS A 231 7.16 -22.06 -30.83
N ALA A 232 7.79 -20.90 -30.70
CA ALA A 232 7.85 -20.16 -29.45
C ALA A 232 6.45 -19.70 -29.01
N LYS A 233 5.63 -19.20 -29.95
CA LYS A 233 4.24 -18.83 -29.68
C LYS A 233 3.43 -20.03 -29.17
N ALA A 234 3.48 -21.16 -29.87
CA ALA A 234 2.79 -22.38 -29.45
C ALA A 234 3.27 -22.90 -28.08
N ALA A 235 4.57 -22.75 -27.78
CA ALA A 235 5.11 -23.10 -26.46
C ALA A 235 4.55 -22.20 -25.34
N MET A 236 4.43 -20.88 -25.60
CA MET A 236 3.83 -19.94 -24.64
C MET A 236 2.32 -20.20 -24.46
N GLU A 237 1.58 -20.54 -25.52
CA GLU A 237 0.16 -20.94 -25.42
C GLU A 237 0.00 -22.22 -24.60
N LYS A 238 0.89 -23.20 -24.78
CA LYS A 238 0.88 -24.41 -23.96
C LYS A 238 1.23 -24.12 -22.48
N PHE A 239 2.09 -23.14 -22.25
CA PHE A 239 2.45 -22.71 -20.90
C PHE A 239 1.26 -22.06 -20.18
N ASP A 240 0.51 -21.19 -20.85
CA ASP A 240 -0.74 -20.59 -20.35
C ASP A 240 -1.72 -21.67 -19.87
N LEU A 241 -1.98 -22.68 -20.70
CA LEU A 241 -2.82 -23.82 -20.32
C LEU A 241 -2.29 -24.62 -19.12
N ALA A 242 -0.96 -24.68 -18.94
CA ALA A 242 -0.35 -25.34 -17.79
C ALA A 242 -0.54 -24.52 -16.51
N LEU A 243 -0.54 -23.19 -16.59
CA LEU A 243 -0.87 -22.30 -15.47
C LEU A 243 -2.34 -22.46 -15.07
N ASP A 244 -3.27 -22.53 -16.03
CA ASP A 244 -4.68 -22.82 -15.77
C ASP A 244 -4.87 -24.11 -14.96
N GLU A 245 -4.18 -25.18 -15.38
CA GLU A 245 -4.26 -26.47 -14.69
C GLU A 245 -3.64 -26.39 -13.28
N THR A 246 -2.55 -25.64 -13.12
CA THR A 246 -1.91 -25.40 -11.83
C THR A 246 -2.84 -24.66 -10.89
N LEU A 247 -3.49 -23.60 -11.37
CA LEU A 247 -4.48 -22.85 -10.61
C LEU A 247 -5.66 -23.73 -10.20
N ARG A 248 -6.15 -24.58 -11.11
CA ARG A 248 -7.21 -25.55 -10.78
C ARG A 248 -6.78 -26.51 -9.68
N LYS A 249 -5.58 -27.08 -9.75
CA LYS A 249 -5.05 -27.98 -8.70
C LYS A 249 -4.93 -27.29 -7.35
N LEU A 250 -4.50 -26.03 -7.33
CA LEU A 250 -4.43 -25.25 -6.09
C LEU A 250 -5.84 -24.99 -5.53
N ASN A 251 -6.82 -24.62 -6.37
CA ASN A 251 -8.21 -24.48 -5.95
C ASN A 251 -8.79 -25.78 -5.36
N GLU A 252 -8.56 -26.92 -6.01
CA GLU A 252 -9.03 -28.22 -5.51
C GLU A 252 -8.39 -28.59 -4.17
N SER A 253 -7.11 -28.26 -4.00
CA SER A 253 -6.45 -28.48 -2.71
C SER A 253 -7.04 -27.60 -1.60
N ASP A 254 -7.39 -26.35 -1.91
CA ASP A 254 -8.04 -25.42 -0.97
C ASP A 254 -9.46 -25.89 -0.56
N LEU A 255 -10.14 -26.67 -1.41
CA LEU A 255 -11.50 -27.16 -1.17
C LEU A 255 -11.59 -28.48 -0.38
N LYS A 256 -10.46 -29.11 -0.05
CA LYS A 256 -10.45 -30.40 0.67
C LYS A 256 -11.25 -30.36 1.98
N ASP A 257 -11.12 -29.30 2.75
CA ASP A 257 -11.82 -29.14 4.04
C ASP A 257 -13.33 -28.96 3.85
N PHE A 258 -13.74 -28.32 2.75
CA PHE A 258 -15.13 -28.20 2.36
C PHE A 258 -15.74 -29.58 2.03
N ASP A 259 -15.04 -30.39 1.23
CA ASP A 259 -15.50 -31.74 0.88
C ASP A 259 -15.57 -32.67 2.11
N ILE A 260 -14.64 -32.53 3.05
CA ILE A 260 -14.69 -33.25 4.33
C ILE A 260 -15.93 -32.84 5.12
N SER A 261 -16.19 -31.52 5.22
CA SER A 261 -17.36 -30.99 5.92
C SER A 261 -18.67 -31.49 5.31
N LEU A 262 -18.78 -31.51 3.98
CA LEU A 262 -19.96 -32.04 3.28
C LEU A 262 -20.21 -33.51 3.59
N ARG A 263 -19.14 -34.34 3.63
CA ARG A 263 -19.28 -35.77 3.97
C ARG A 263 -19.73 -35.96 5.42
N MET A 264 -19.14 -35.22 6.36
CA MET A 264 -19.54 -35.30 7.77
C MET A 264 -21.01 -34.93 7.97
N MET A 265 -21.50 -33.89 7.30
CA MET A 265 -22.93 -33.51 7.37
C MET A 265 -23.84 -34.59 6.75
N ALA A 266 -23.44 -35.20 5.63
CA ALA A 266 -24.21 -36.26 5.00
C ALA A 266 -24.23 -37.56 5.85
N ASP A 267 -23.13 -37.86 6.54
CA ASP A 267 -23.02 -39.02 7.44
C ASP A 267 -23.83 -38.77 8.74
N ASP A 268 -23.92 -37.53 9.23
CA ASP A 268 -24.76 -37.18 10.38
C ASP A 268 -26.27 -37.30 10.05
N ASP A 269 -26.70 -36.95 8.83
CA ASP A 269 -28.10 -37.06 8.38
C ASP A 269 -28.58 -38.50 8.15
N THR A 270 -27.67 -39.46 7.96
CA THR A 270 -28.01 -40.89 7.74
C THR A 270 -28.08 -41.73 9.01
N ASN A 271 -27.74 -41.14 10.17
CA ASN A 271 -27.76 -41.79 11.48
C ASN A 271 -28.96 -41.36 12.37
N LEU A 272 -30.01 -40.79 11.77
CA LEU A 272 -31.28 -40.40 12.41
C LEU A 272 -32.45 -41.28 11.98
#